data_AF-A0A1C5AC23-F1
#
_entry.id   AF-A0A1C5AC23-F1
#
_cell.length_a   1.000
_cell.length_b   1.000
_cell.length_c   1.000
_cell.angle_alpha   90.00
_cell.angle_beta   90.00
_cell.angle_gamma   90.00
#
_symmetry.space_group_name_H-M   'P 1'
#
loop_
_entity.id
_entity.type
_entity.pdbx_description
1 polymer ?
#
loop_
_entity_poly.entity_id
_entity_poly.type
_entity_poly.pdbx_seq_one_letter_code
_entity_poly.pdbx_strand_id
1 'polypeptide(L)'
;MSERQITRDIARYSDTDEPMHRWALTIDGDTVSELWVDTTTGEIMQVETPTEHQGNGYATALYRKAAAEITIYHAPESHRTPEGDRFARSVGGEALPCQHGCCDNDNDFDDEEF
;
A
#
# COMPACT_ATOMS: atom_id res chain seq x y z
N MET A 1 -0.03 19.97 23.22
CA MET A 1 -0.57 19.59 21.91
C MET A 1 0.36 18.55 21.37
N SER A 2 -0.13 17.38 20.96
CA SER A 2 0.73 16.36 20.37
C SER A 2 1.27 16.84 19.03
N GLU A 3 2.57 16.67 18.80
CA GLU A 3 3.22 17.05 17.57
C GLU A 3 3.00 15.95 16.53
N ARG A 4 2.38 16.30 15.40
CA ARG A 4 2.06 15.37 14.31
C ARG A 4 2.83 15.75 13.06
N GLN A 5 3.60 14.83 12.52
CA GLN A 5 4.43 15.05 11.33
C GLN A 5 4.32 13.89 10.34
N ILE A 6 4.22 14.21 9.04
CA ILE A 6 4.39 13.23 7.97
C ILE A 6 5.73 13.51 7.29
N THR A 7 6.57 12.49 7.19
CA THR A 7 7.84 12.55 6.45
C THR A 7 7.81 11.61 5.26
N ARG A 8 8.67 11.88 4.27
CA ARG A 8 8.93 10.99 3.15
C ARG A 8 10.43 10.70 3.05
N ASP A 9 10.78 9.44 2.84
CA ASP A 9 12.14 9.00 2.53
C ASP A 9 12.15 7.83 1.53
N ILE A 10 13.35 7.33 1.22
CA ILE A 10 13.57 6.06 0.53
C ILE A 10 14.09 5.08 1.56
N ALA A 11 13.39 3.96 1.75
CA ALA A 11 13.73 2.95 2.74
C ALA A 11 13.48 1.55 2.17
N ARG A 12 14.03 0.53 2.84
CA ARG A 12 13.70 -0.88 2.57
C ARG A 12 12.78 -1.36 3.68
N TYR A 13 11.73 -2.09 3.31
CA TYR A 13 10.80 -2.66 4.29
C TYR A 13 11.47 -3.81 5.07
N SER A 14 12.19 -4.68 4.36
CA SER A 14 13.15 -5.64 4.92
C SER A 14 14.52 -5.55 4.25
N ASP A 15 15.55 -6.13 4.84
CA ASP A 15 16.93 -6.09 4.30
C ASP A 15 17.06 -6.70 2.89
N THR A 16 16.11 -7.56 2.49
CA THR A 16 16.09 -8.22 1.19
C THR A 16 15.24 -7.51 0.14
N ASP A 17 14.41 -6.55 0.55
CA ASP A 17 13.50 -5.85 -0.37
C ASP A 17 14.21 -4.75 -1.13
N GLU A 18 13.70 -4.44 -2.33
CA GLU A 18 14.13 -3.26 -3.06
C GLU A 18 13.73 -1.96 -2.33
N PRO A 19 14.51 -0.86 -2.48
CA PRO A 19 14.16 0.42 -1.87
C PRO A 19 12.85 0.98 -2.44
N MET A 20 11.97 1.40 -1.53
CA MET A 20 10.65 1.96 -1.82
C MET A 20 10.56 3.40 -1.31
N HIS A 21 9.64 4.18 -1.86
CA HIS A 21 9.19 5.39 -1.19
C HIS A 21 8.42 5.01 0.07
N ARG A 22 8.75 5.67 1.18
CA ARG A 22 8.01 5.51 2.43
C ARG A 22 7.50 6.85 2.91
N TRP A 23 6.24 6.91 3.26
CA TRP A 23 5.68 7.98 4.08
C TRP A 23 5.40 7.44 5.48
N ALA A 24 5.95 8.11 6.49
CA ALA A 24 5.74 7.76 7.88
C ALA A 24 4.97 8.89 8.57
N LEU A 25 3.94 8.52 9.35
CA LEU A 25 3.26 9.43 10.25
C LEU A 25 3.80 9.23 11.66
N THR A 26 4.38 10.29 12.22
CA THR A 26 4.91 10.30 13.58
C THR A 26 4.05 11.21 14.47
N ILE A 27 3.74 10.74 15.67
CA ILE A 27 3.06 11.51 16.72
C ILE A 27 3.93 11.44 17.98
N ASP A 28 4.34 12.59 18.51
CA ASP A 28 5.16 12.70 19.72
C ASP A 28 6.46 11.85 19.69
N GLY A 29 7.00 11.63 18.48
CA GLY A 29 8.22 10.83 18.25
C GLY A 29 7.97 9.38 17.85
N ASP A 30 6.76 8.86 18.02
CA ASP A 30 6.40 7.48 17.70
C ASP A 30 5.77 7.38 16.30
N THR A 31 6.28 6.46 15.47
CA THR A 31 5.67 6.19 14.15
C THR A 31 4.39 5.38 14.34
N VAL A 32 3.26 6.00 14.01
CA VAL A 32 1.92 5.43 14.23
C VAL A 32 1.27 4.88 12.96
N SER A 33 1.87 5.12 11.79
CA SER A 33 1.42 4.55 10.52
C SER A 33 2.49 4.75 9.45
N GLU A 34 2.58 3.81 8.51
CA GLU A 34 3.47 3.91 7.35
C GLU A 34 2.73 3.51 6.05
N LEU A 35 3.17 4.12 4.94
CA LEU A 35 2.74 3.81 3.58
C LEU A 35 3.97 3.62 2.72
N TRP A 36 4.06 2.48 2.06
CA TRP A 36 5.19 2.04 1.24
C TRP A 36 4.75 1.91 -0.21
N VAL A 37 5.51 2.53 -1.11
CA VAL A 37 5.18 2.64 -2.53
C VAL A 37 6.41 2.30 -3.36
N ASP A 38 6.23 1.42 -4.35
CA ASP A 38 7.28 1.08 -5.30
C ASP A 38 7.77 2.33 -6.05
N THR A 39 9.10 2.48 -6.17
CA THR A 39 9.71 3.69 -6.77
C THR A 39 9.58 3.73 -8.29
N THR A 40 9.32 2.59 -8.93
CA THR A 40 9.28 2.47 -10.40
C THR A 40 7.85 2.54 -10.91
N THR A 41 6.92 1.79 -10.31
CA THR A 41 5.54 1.67 -10.77
C THR A 41 4.60 2.65 -10.07
N GLY A 42 4.94 3.09 -8.86
CA GLY A 42 4.02 3.83 -7.98
C GLY A 42 2.98 2.92 -7.30
N GLU A 43 3.13 1.60 -7.36
CA GLU A 43 2.24 0.67 -6.66
C GLU A 43 2.38 0.81 -5.14
N ILE A 44 1.26 0.92 -4.44
CA ILE A 44 1.22 0.82 -2.98
C ILE A 44 1.47 -0.65 -2.61
N MET A 45 2.68 -0.91 -2.14
CA MET A 45 3.13 -2.24 -1.75
C MET A 45 2.65 -2.60 -0.35
N GLN A 46 2.62 -1.62 0.56
CA GLN A 46 2.17 -1.86 1.92
C GLN A 46 1.60 -0.60 2.57
N VAL A 47 0.59 -0.80 3.41
CA VAL A 47 0.07 0.21 4.33
C VAL A 47 -0.08 -0.42 5.69
N GLU A 48 0.48 0.21 6.72
CA GLU A 48 0.45 -0.32 8.07
C GLU A 48 0.03 0.75 9.07
N THR A 49 -0.83 0.35 9.99
CA THR A 49 -1.24 1.14 11.15
C THR A 49 -1.43 0.14 12.29
N PRO A 50 -0.59 0.21 13.35
CA PRO A 50 -0.76 -0.64 14.53
C PRO A 50 -2.19 -0.57 15.06
N THR A 51 -2.69 -1.69 15.59
CA THR A 51 -4.10 -1.86 15.97
C THR A 51 -4.59 -0.77 16.93
N GLU A 52 -3.75 -0.36 17.88
CA GLU A 52 -4.00 0.72 18.85
C GLU A 52 -4.18 2.11 18.20
N HIS A 53 -3.73 2.28 16.95
CA HIS A 53 -3.80 3.52 16.19
C HIS A 53 -4.80 3.49 15.03
N GLN A 54 -5.44 2.34 14.78
CA GLN A 54 -6.45 2.20 13.73
C GLN A 54 -7.70 3.05 14.01
N GLY A 55 -8.44 3.40 12.96
CA GLY A 55 -9.66 4.22 13.06
C GLY A 55 -9.42 5.73 13.19
N ASN A 56 -8.17 6.19 13.35
CA ASN A 56 -7.83 7.62 13.48
C ASN A 56 -7.58 8.35 12.13
N GLY A 57 -7.78 7.65 10.99
CA GLY A 57 -7.58 8.22 9.66
C GLY A 57 -6.11 8.46 9.27
N TYR A 58 -5.16 7.83 9.97
CA TYR A 58 -3.72 7.98 9.73
C TYR A 58 -3.28 7.46 8.36
N ALA A 59 -3.67 6.23 8.01
CA ALA A 59 -3.43 5.66 6.69
C ALA A 59 -4.02 6.53 5.56
N THR A 60 -5.24 7.07 5.75
CA THR A 60 -5.86 7.99 4.78
C THR A 60 -5.06 9.29 4.63
N ALA A 61 -4.51 9.83 5.72
CA ALA A 61 -3.69 11.03 5.67
C ALA A 61 -2.38 10.80 4.92
N LEU A 62 -1.73 9.64 5.12
CA LEU A 62 -0.55 9.23 4.37
C LEU A 62 -0.85 9.09 2.88
N TYR A 63 -1.93 8.40 2.52
CA TYR A 63 -2.36 8.26 1.13
C TYR A 63 -2.54 9.60 0.43
N ARG A 64 -3.32 10.51 1.04
CA ARG A 64 -3.56 11.83 0.46
C ARG A 64 -2.28 12.63 0.28
N LYS A 65 -1.34 12.50 1.23
CA LYS A 65 -0.04 13.17 1.16
C LYS A 65 0.81 12.59 0.02
N ALA A 66 0.88 11.27 -0.10
CA ALA A 66 1.61 10.59 -1.16
C ALA A 66 1.02 10.89 -2.55
N ALA A 67 -0.30 10.76 -2.72
CA ALA A 67 -1.01 11.04 -3.97
C ALA A 67 -0.94 12.51 -4.42
N ALA A 68 -0.71 13.44 -3.48
CA ALA A 68 -0.48 14.85 -3.82
C ALA A 68 0.97 15.13 -4.25
N GLU A 69 1.91 14.22 -3.95
CA GLU A 69 3.33 14.41 -4.26
C GLU A 69 3.79 13.62 -5.49
N ILE A 70 3.26 12.42 -5.67
CA ILE A 70 3.52 11.56 -6.84
C ILE A 70 2.27 10.80 -7.24
N THR A 71 2.27 10.29 -8.47
CA THR A 71 1.28 9.30 -8.90
C THR A 71 1.49 8.00 -8.15
N ILE A 72 0.44 7.50 -7.50
CA ILE A 72 0.43 6.21 -6.83
C ILE A 72 -0.81 5.41 -7.24
N TYR A 73 -0.70 4.10 -7.17
CA TYR A 73 -1.75 3.17 -7.56
C TYR A 73 -1.97 2.13 -6.48
N HIS A 74 -3.21 1.70 -6.29
CA HIS A 74 -3.49 0.49 -5.54
C HIS A 74 -3.02 -0.74 -6.31
N ALA A 75 -2.59 -1.77 -5.58
CA ALA A 75 -2.41 -3.11 -6.14
C ALA A 75 -3.69 -3.59 -6.87
N PRO A 76 -3.59 -4.52 -7.83
CA PRO A 76 -4.77 -5.15 -8.44
C PRO A 76 -5.72 -5.71 -7.38
N GLU A 77 -7.04 -5.65 -7.60
CA GLU A 77 -8.05 -6.01 -6.57
C GLU A 77 -7.86 -7.43 -6.01
N SER A 78 -7.54 -8.39 -6.87
CA SER A 78 -7.24 -9.78 -6.53
C SER A 78 -5.97 -9.98 -5.68
N HIS A 79 -5.05 -9.02 -5.66
CA HIS A 79 -3.81 -9.08 -4.90
C HIS A 79 -3.93 -8.40 -3.53
N ARG A 80 -5.08 -7.77 -3.24
CA ARG A 80 -5.29 -7.07 -1.98
C ARG A 80 -5.73 -8.02 -0.89
N THR A 81 -5.21 -7.79 0.31
CA THR A 81 -5.83 -8.33 1.52
C THR A 81 -7.21 -7.69 1.73
N PRO A 82 -8.13 -8.32 2.50
CA PRO A 82 -9.41 -7.69 2.85
C PRO A 82 -9.26 -6.30 3.48
N GLU A 83 -8.22 -6.10 4.30
CA GLU A 83 -7.86 -4.81 4.90
C GLU A 83 -7.44 -3.80 3.83
N GLY A 84 -6.56 -4.21 2.92
CA GLY A 84 -6.08 -3.38 1.82
C GLY A 84 -7.18 -2.99 0.84
N ASP A 85 -8.12 -3.89 0.56
CA ASP A 85 -9.28 -3.59 -0.29
C ASP A 85 -10.26 -2.61 0.39
N ARG A 86 -10.56 -2.80 1.67
CA ARG A 86 -11.36 -1.82 2.44
C ARG A 86 -10.71 -0.45 2.44
N PHE A 87 -9.38 -0.41 2.58
CA PHE A 87 -8.62 0.84 2.51
C PHE A 87 -8.71 1.48 1.12
N ALA A 88 -8.45 0.73 0.05
CA ALA A 88 -8.55 1.21 -1.33
C ALA A 88 -9.94 1.77 -1.65
N ARG A 89 -11.00 1.06 -1.25
CA ARG A 89 -12.39 1.52 -1.41
C ARG A 89 -12.71 2.78 -0.59
N SER A 90 -12.08 2.94 0.57
CA SER A 90 -12.26 4.10 1.45
C SER A 90 -11.60 5.37 0.90
N VAL A 91 -10.39 5.26 0.34
CA VAL A 91 -9.63 6.41 -0.17
C VAL A 91 -9.89 6.69 -1.65
N GLY A 92 -10.39 5.71 -2.39
CA GLY A 92 -10.57 5.77 -3.84
C GLY A 92 -9.24 5.66 -4.60
N GLY A 93 -9.16 6.26 -5.78
CA GLY A 93 -7.96 6.24 -6.60
C GLY A 93 -7.86 5.08 -7.57
N GLU A 94 -6.84 5.13 -8.40
CA GLU A 94 -6.63 4.16 -9.48
C GLU A 94 -5.89 2.92 -8.96
N ALA A 95 -6.13 1.81 -9.63
CA ALA A 95 -5.44 0.54 -9.38
C ALA A 95 -4.63 0.17 -10.61
N LEU A 96 -3.48 -0.46 -10.40
CA LEU A 96 -2.77 -1.08 -11.52
C LEU A 96 -3.61 -2.24 -12.08
N PRO A 97 -3.62 -2.42 -13.41
CA PRO A 97 -4.22 -3.60 -14.01
C PRO A 97 -3.43 -4.84 -13.56
N CYS A 98 -4.13 -5.95 -13.36
CA CYS A 98 -3.45 -7.22 -13.23
C CYS A 98 -2.77 -7.58 -14.56
N GLN A 99 -1.45 -7.78 -14.52
CA GLN A 99 -0.68 -8.20 -15.69
C GLN A 99 -0.34 -9.70 -15.57
N HIS A 100 -0.31 -10.41 -16.70
CA HIS A 100 0.17 -11.80 -16.83
C HIS A 100 -0.68 -12.90 -16.16
N GLY A 101 -2.01 -12.87 -16.26
CA GLY A 101 -2.83 -14.03 -15.89
C GLY A 101 -2.86 -14.40 -14.40
N CYS A 102 -2.18 -13.64 -13.52
CA CYS A 102 -2.22 -13.85 -12.06
C CYS A 102 -3.64 -13.75 -11.48
N CYS A 103 -4.56 -13.16 -12.24
CA CYS A 103 -5.96 -12.91 -11.86
C CYS A 103 -6.96 -13.57 -12.80
N ASP A 104 -6.48 -14.21 -13.87
CA ASP A 104 -7.32 -15.00 -14.76
C ASP A 104 -7.51 -16.34 -14.06
N ASN A 105 -8.71 -16.57 -13.52
CA ASN A 105 -9.16 -17.87 -13.02
C ASN A 105 -9.38 -18.85 -14.19
N ASP A 106 -8.43 -18.97 -15.11
CA ASP A 106 -8.43 -20.06 -16.08
C ASP A 106 -7.88 -21.30 -15.36
N ASN A 107 -8.73 -21.87 -14.51
CA ASN A 107 -8.68 -23.31 -14.21
C ASN A 107 -9.08 -24.08 -15.50
N ASP A 108 -8.30 -23.95 -16.55
CA ASP A 108 -8.21 -24.99 -17.59
C ASP A 108 -7.02 -25.88 -17.21
N PHE A 109 -7.18 -26.61 -16.11
CA PHE A 109 -6.52 -27.89 -15.96
C PHE A 109 -7.22 -28.83 -16.96
N ASP A 110 -6.80 -28.79 -18.22
CA ASP A 110 -7.03 -29.91 -19.12
C ASP A 110 -6.22 -31.09 -18.54
N ASP A 111 -6.93 -31.96 -17.82
CA ASP A 111 -6.52 -33.34 -17.55
C ASP A 111 -6.40 -34.05 -18.92
N GLU A 112 -5.29 -33.83 -19.64
CA GLU A 112 -4.91 -34.72 -20.73
C GLU A 112 -4.38 -36.02 -20.11
N GLU A 113 -5.26 -37.02 -20.05
CA GLU A 113 -4.90 -38.43 -19.86
C GLU A 113 -3.74 -38.82 -20.78
N PHE A 114 -2.65 -39.33 -20.19
CA PHE A 114 -1.65 -40.16 -20.87
C PHE A 114 -1.30 -41.40 -20.04
#